data_AF-A0A1G3USC5-F1
#
_entry.id   AF-A0A1G3USC5-F1
#
_cell.length_a   1.000
_cell.length_b   1.000
_cell.length_c   1.000
_cell.angle_alpha   90.00
_cell.angle_beta   90.00
_cell.angle_gamma   90.00
#
_symmetry.space_group_name_H-M   'P 1'
#
loop_
_entity.id
_entity.type
_entity.pdbx_description
1 polymer ?
#
loop_
_entity_poly.entity_id
_entity_poly.type
_entity_poly.pdbx_seq_one_letter_code
_entity_poly.pdbx_strand_id
1 'polypeptide(L)'
;RAVFDEATGEPRAGADAIQLAADHDILQIVDAPTGERAQPSRALGSGEVATIELAASVGGVAVLDDRDARRVARQRGLPLTGTVAILVRLRQLGAIGSLTKTLAQLEAIGFRTTDELRAWALEAAGE
;
A
#
# COMPACT_ATOMS: atom_id res chain seq x y z
N ARG A 1 -0.97 3.63 -13.70
CA ARG A 1 -0.22 2.56 -14.41
C ARG A 1 1.20 2.44 -13.87
N ALA A 2 1.92 3.55 -13.65
CA ALA A 2 3.30 3.55 -13.11
C ALA A 2 3.59 2.52 -11.99
N VAL A 3 2.74 2.45 -10.96
CA VAL A 3 2.91 1.47 -9.85
C VAL A 3 2.79 0.02 -10.32
N PHE A 4 1.85 -0.25 -11.23
CA PHE A 4 1.65 -1.60 -11.77
C PHE A 4 2.87 -2.01 -12.60
N ASP A 5 3.31 -1.16 -13.53
CA ASP A 5 4.46 -1.43 -14.39
C ASP A 5 5.73 -1.63 -13.55
N GLU A 6 5.91 -0.83 -12.49
CA GLU A 6 7.01 -1.02 -11.55
C GLU A 6 6.91 -2.37 -10.85
N ALA A 7 5.74 -2.75 -10.34
CA ALA A 7 5.55 -3.96 -9.55
C ALA A 7 5.65 -5.27 -10.38
N THR A 8 5.33 -5.21 -11.67
CA THR A 8 5.31 -6.39 -12.57
C THR A 8 6.43 -6.39 -13.60
N GLY A 9 7.18 -5.31 -13.76
CA GLY A 9 8.21 -5.14 -14.80
C GLY A 9 9.46 -6.01 -14.63
N GLU A 10 9.72 -6.54 -13.42
CA GLU A 10 10.82 -7.45 -13.15
C GLU A 10 10.39 -8.58 -12.20
N PRO A 11 10.99 -9.80 -12.31
CA PRO A 11 10.67 -10.90 -11.41
C PRO A 11 10.95 -10.55 -9.94
N ARG A 12 9.90 -10.47 -9.14
CA ARG A 12 9.95 -10.21 -7.69
C ARG A 12 8.78 -10.87 -6.99
N ALA A 13 8.90 -11.04 -5.66
CA ALA A 13 7.85 -11.63 -4.86
C ALA A 13 6.53 -10.85 -5.04
N GLY A 14 5.46 -11.56 -5.39
CA GLY A 14 4.13 -10.98 -5.56
C GLY A 14 3.80 -10.43 -6.96
N ALA A 15 4.76 -10.34 -7.88
CA ALA A 15 4.51 -9.83 -9.24
C ALA A 15 3.41 -10.64 -9.97
N ASP A 16 3.49 -11.97 -9.96
CA ASP A 16 2.50 -12.85 -10.58
C ASP A 16 1.12 -12.69 -9.94
N ALA A 17 1.05 -12.48 -8.62
CA ALA A 17 -0.20 -12.28 -7.91
C ALA A 17 -0.85 -10.92 -8.25
N ILE A 18 -0.03 -9.88 -8.43
CA ILE A 18 -0.50 -8.56 -8.88
C ILE A 18 -1.02 -8.64 -10.32
N GLN A 19 -0.30 -9.33 -11.20
CA GLN A 19 -0.74 -9.56 -12.58
C GLN A 19 -2.06 -10.34 -12.60
N LEU A 20 -2.15 -11.46 -11.87
CA LEU A 20 -3.36 -12.27 -11.78
C LEU A 20 -4.54 -11.47 -11.23
N ALA A 21 -4.34 -10.64 -10.21
CA ALA A 21 -5.38 -9.79 -9.67
C ALA A 21 -5.87 -8.74 -10.67
N ALA A 22 -4.98 -8.22 -11.53
CA ALA A 22 -5.39 -7.34 -12.62
C ALA A 22 -6.15 -8.10 -13.72
N ASP A 23 -5.68 -9.29 -14.11
CA ASP A 23 -6.31 -10.13 -15.14
C ASP A 23 -7.73 -10.56 -14.76
N HIS A 24 -8.02 -10.65 -13.45
CA HIS A 24 -9.33 -11.00 -12.90
C HIS A 24 -10.16 -9.80 -12.41
N ASP A 25 -9.83 -8.57 -12.82
CA ASP A 25 -10.54 -7.34 -12.46
C ASP A 25 -10.63 -7.05 -10.94
N ILE A 26 -9.79 -7.69 -10.12
CA ILE A 26 -9.66 -7.40 -8.70
C ILE A 26 -8.92 -6.05 -8.51
N LEU A 27 -7.92 -5.80 -9.35
CA LEU A 27 -7.20 -4.53 -9.41
C LEU A 27 -7.49 -3.82 -10.73
N GLN A 28 -8.05 -2.60 -10.65
CA GLN A 28 -8.21 -1.73 -11.80
C GLN A 28 -6.95 -0.91 -12.03
N ILE A 29 -6.32 -1.09 -13.20
CA ILE A 29 -5.12 -0.32 -13.58
C ILE A 29 -5.57 0.95 -14.30
N VAL A 30 -5.37 2.10 -13.64
CA VAL A 30 -5.71 3.41 -14.18
C VAL A 30 -4.48 4.28 -14.34
N ASP A 31 -4.48 5.17 -15.34
CA ASP A 31 -3.44 6.19 -15.45
C ASP A 31 -3.59 7.26 -14.37
N ALA A 32 -2.46 7.80 -13.92
CA ALA A 32 -2.50 8.88 -12.94
C ALA A 32 -3.16 10.12 -13.60
N PRO A 33 -4.05 10.83 -12.89
CA PRO A 33 -4.63 12.06 -13.40
C PRO A 33 -3.55 13.05 -13.83
N THR A 34 -3.73 13.70 -14.96
CA THR A 34 -2.81 14.72 -15.51
C THR A 34 -2.95 16.09 -14.84
N GLY A 35 -3.72 16.21 -13.75
CA GLY A 35 -4.05 17.45 -13.04
C GLY A 35 -2.88 18.10 -12.28
N GLU A 36 -3.18 18.83 -11.19
CA GLU A 36 -2.16 19.46 -10.32
C GLU A 36 -1.27 18.42 -9.63
N ARG A 37 -0.29 17.91 -10.39
CA ARG A 37 0.70 16.97 -9.89
C ARG A 37 1.34 17.53 -8.63
N ALA A 38 1.40 16.71 -7.58
CA ALA A 38 2.43 16.82 -6.56
C ALA A 38 3.73 17.04 -7.28
N GLN A 39 4.32 18.22 -7.06
CA GLN A 39 5.64 18.49 -7.58
C GLN A 39 6.49 17.32 -7.13
N PRO A 40 7.13 16.59 -8.06
CA PRO A 40 8.06 15.54 -7.70
C PRO A 40 9.14 16.24 -6.88
N SER A 41 9.05 16.11 -5.56
CA SER A 41 10.15 16.51 -4.71
C SER A 41 11.27 15.51 -5.00
N ARG A 42 12.53 15.87 -4.73
CA ARG A 42 13.65 14.93 -4.85
C ARG A 42 13.45 13.63 -4.04
N ALA A 43 12.48 13.59 -3.13
CA ALA A 43 12.19 12.47 -2.26
C ALA A 43 11.11 11.52 -2.79
N LEU A 44 10.24 11.92 -3.74
CA LEU A 44 9.13 11.07 -4.19
C LEU A 44 9.37 10.42 -5.55
N GLY A 45 9.16 9.11 -5.61
CA GLY A 45 9.14 8.33 -6.83
C GLY A 45 7.88 8.59 -7.67
N SER A 46 7.94 8.22 -8.95
CA SER A 46 6.81 8.38 -9.88
C SER A 46 5.56 7.59 -9.46
N GLY A 47 5.73 6.40 -8.90
CA GLY A 47 4.64 5.57 -8.37
C GLY A 47 3.94 6.21 -7.17
N GLU A 48 4.69 6.83 -6.26
CA GLU A 48 4.16 7.50 -5.07
C GLU A 48 3.38 8.76 -5.45
N VAL A 49 3.96 9.58 -6.35
CA VAL A 49 3.27 10.74 -6.92
C VAL A 49 1.97 10.31 -7.58
N ALA A 50 2.01 9.28 -8.43
CA ALA A 50 0.81 8.75 -9.10
C ALA A 50 -0.26 8.28 -8.11
N THR A 51 0.14 7.63 -7.01
CA THR A 51 -0.77 7.12 -5.98
C THR A 51 -1.46 8.26 -5.22
N ILE A 52 -0.70 9.28 -4.84
CA ILE A 52 -1.21 10.47 -4.16
C ILE A 52 -2.21 11.23 -5.04
N GLU A 53 -1.85 11.46 -6.31
CA GLU A 53 -2.73 12.15 -7.28
C GLU A 53 -4.02 11.38 -7.53
N LEU A 54 -3.90 10.07 -7.74
CA LEU A 54 -5.08 9.24 -7.99
C LEU A 54 -6.02 9.26 -6.78
N ALA A 55 -5.50 9.05 -5.57
CA ALA A 55 -6.29 9.10 -4.35
C ALA A 55 -6.98 10.45 -4.17
N ALA A 56 -6.30 11.56 -4.44
CA ALA A 56 -6.89 12.90 -4.40
C ALA A 56 -8.04 13.05 -5.40
N SER A 57 -7.83 12.61 -6.65
CA SER A 57 -8.82 12.78 -7.72
C SER A 57 -10.11 11.98 -7.53
N VAL A 58 -10.01 10.81 -6.90
CA VAL A 58 -11.15 9.91 -6.68
C VAL A 58 -11.74 10.00 -5.27
N GLY A 59 -11.20 10.86 -4.40
CA GLY A 59 -11.58 10.91 -2.99
C GLY A 59 -11.28 9.60 -2.24
N GLY A 60 -10.20 8.92 -2.63
CA GLY A 60 -9.82 7.60 -2.12
C GLY A 60 -8.85 7.63 -0.94
N VAL A 61 -8.49 6.43 -0.47
CA VAL A 61 -7.45 6.22 0.54
C VAL A 61 -6.15 5.85 -0.16
N ALA A 62 -5.06 6.56 0.14
CA ALA A 62 -3.75 6.22 -0.42
C ALA A 62 -3.06 5.13 0.42
N VAL A 63 -2.60 4.08 -0.26
CA VAL A 63 -1.73 3.05 0.33
C VAL A 63 -0.28 3.46 0.05
N LEU A 64 0.45 3.84 1.08
CA LEU A 64 1.83 4.30 0.97
C LEU A 64 2.69 3.62 2.04
N ASP A 65 3.89 3.19 1.68
CA ASP A 65 4.88 2.57 2.56
C ASP A 65 6.04 3.51 2.91
N ASP A 66 6.36 4.47 2.05
CA ASP A 66 7.39 5.48 2.29
C ASP A 66 6.97 6.59 3.28
N ARG A 67 7.93 7.05 4.09
CA ARG A 67 7.72 8.05 5.14
C ARG A 67 7.47 9.45 4.54
N ASP A 68 8.22 9.82 3.52
CA ASP A 68 8.11 11.12 2.86
C ASP A 68 6.83 11.19 2.02
N ALA A 69 6.47 10.11 1.32
CA ALA A 69 5.19 9.98 0.62
C ALA A 69 4.00 10.15 1.59
N ARG A 70 4.04 9.46 2.73
CA ARG A 70 3.04 9.61 3.80
C ARG A 70 2.96 11.04 4.34
N ARG A 71 4.10 11.74 4.48
CA ARG A 71 4.11 13.14 4.94
C ARG A 71 3.41 14.04 3.92
N VAL A 72 3.73 13.92 2.64
CA VAL A 72 3.13 14.74 1.57
C VAL A 72 1.63 14.50 1.47
N ALA A 73 1.19 13.24 1.51
CA ALA A 73 -0.23 12.91 1.48
C ALA A 73 -1.01 13.48 2.68
N ARG A 74 -0.43 13.45 3.90
CA ARG A 74 -1.03 14.07 5.09
C ARG A 74 -1.15 15.58 4.96
N GLN A 75 -0.12 16.26 4.43
CA GLN A 75 -0.17 17.71 4.20
C GLN A 75 -1.29 18.11 3.23
N ARG A 76 -1.68 17.19 2.34
CA ARG A 76 -2.80 17.34 1.41
C ARG A 76 -4.15 16.90 1.97
N GLY A 77 -4.20 16.50 3.24
CA GLY A 77 -5.43 16.02 3.88
C GLY A 77 -5.93 14.67 3.37
N LEU A 78 -5.08 13.88 2.70
CA LEU A 78 -5.49 12.60 2.14
C LEU A 78 -5.58 11.52 3.22
N PRO A 79 -6.65 10.71 3.23
CA PRO A 79 -6.72 9.50 4.03
C PRO A 79 -5.60 8.53 3.66
N LEU A 80 -4.96 7.94 4.66
CA LEU A 80 -3.85 7.01 4.48
C LEU A 80 -4.16 5.65 5.09
N THR A 81 -3.65 4.61 4.44
CA THR A 81 -3.54 3.27 5.00
C THR A 81 -2.19 2.65 4.62
N GLY A 82 -1.90 1.47 5.16
CA GLY A 82 -0.72 0.69 4.79
C GLY A 82 -0.97 -0.80 4.96
N THR A 83 0.01 -1.60 4.57
CA THR A 83 -0.06 -3.07 4.56
C THR A 83 -0.54 -3.64 5.88
N VAL A 84 0.02 -3.20 7.02
CA VAL A 84 -0.37 -3.72 8.35
C VAL A 84 -1.84 -3.48 8.64
N ALA A 85 -2.37 -2.28 8.37
CA ALA A 85 -3.79 -1.98 8.60
C ALA A 85 -4.72 -2.81 7.70
N ILE A 86 -4.29 -3.10 6.46
CA ILE A 86 -5.00 -4.01 5.55
C ILE A 86 -5.03 -5.43 6.14
N LEU A 87 -3.90 -5.93 6.66
CA LEU A 87 -3.83 -7.26 7.27
C LEU A 87 -4.70 -7.37 8.53
N VAL A 88 -4.71 -6.35 9.39
CA VAL A 88 -5.63 -6.27 10.53
C VAL A 88 -7.08 -6.39 10.05
N ARG A 89 -7.45 -5.65 9.00
CA ARG A 89 -8.80 -5.72 8.45
C ARG A 89 -9.13 -7.10 7.90
N LEU A 90 -8.21 -7.73 7.17
CA LEU A 90 -8.39 -9.09 6.66
C LEU A 90 -8.56 -10.10 7.80
N ARG A 91 -7.84 -9.92 8.90
CA ARG A 91 -7.97 -10.77 10.09
C ARG A 91 -9.35 -10.62 10.73
N GLN A 92 -9.80 -9.38 10.95
CA GLN A 92 -11.13 -9.09 11.48
C GLN A 92 -12.26 -9.66 10.60
N LEU A 93 -12.05 -9.70 9.29
CA LEU A 93 -12.99 -10.28 8.33
C LEU A 93 -12.91 -11.82 8.23
N GLY A 94 -11.98 -12.46 8.94
CA GLY A 94 -11.75 -13.91 8.86
C GLY A 94 -11.08 -14.37 7.56
N ALA A 95 -10.59 -13.45 6.73
CA ALA A 95 -9.91 -13.76 5.47
C ALA A 95 -8.50 -14.32 5.70
N ILE A 96 -7.88 -14.01 6.84
CA ILE A 96 -6.63 -14.65 7.30
C ILE A 96 -6.80 -15.27 8.69
N GLY A 97 -6.15 -16.40 8.91
CA GLY A 97 -6.30 -17.20 10.13
C GLY A 97 -5.52 -16.68 11.34
N SER A 98 -4.38 -15.99 11.14
CA SER A 98 -3.62 -15.37 12.22
C SER A 98 -2.76 -14.22 11.67
N LEU A 99 -2.97 -13.02 12.20
CA LEU A 99 -2.16 -11.86 11.90
C LEU A 99 -0.72 -12.07 12.36
N THR A 100 -0.51 -12.67 13.54
CA THR A 100 0.83 -12.97 14.07
C THR A 100 1.67 -13.78 13.09
N LYS A 101 1.09 -14.86 12.55
CA LYS A 101 1.78 -15.72 11.57
C LYS A 101 2.05 -14.99 10.25
N THR A 102 1.07 -14.24 9.76
CA THR A 102 1.22 -13.49 8.51
C THR A 102 2.30 -12.40 8.61
N LEU A 103 2.36 -11.66 9.72
CA LEU A 103 3.42 -10.68 9.95
C LEU A 103 4.79 -11.34 10.01
N ALA A 104 4.94 -12.47 10.70
CA ALA A 104 6.19 -13.21 10.74
C ALA A 104 6.66 -13.70 9.35
N GLN A 105 5.72 -14.13 8.49
CA GLN A 105 6.02 -14.50 7.11
C GLN A 105 6.50 -13.30 6.28
N LEU A 106 5.90 -12.13 6.47
CA LEU A 106 6.32 -10.90 5.80
C LEU A 106 7.71 -10.43 6.28
N GLU A 107 7.96 -10.49 7.58
CA GLU A 107 9.26 -10.15 8.17
C GLU A 107 10.37 -11.06 7.64
N ALA A 108 10.08 -12.36 7.46
CA ALA A 108 11.03 -13.32 6.89
C ALA A 108 11.44 -13.01 5.44
N ILE A 109 10.63 -12.25 4.69
CA ILE A 109 10.94 -11.79 3.32
C ILE A 109 11.38 -10.31 3.28
N GLY A 110 11.65 -9.71 4.43
CA GLY A 110 12.25 -8.37 4.53
C GLY A 110 11.28 -7.22 4.81
N PHE A 111 9.99 -7.50 5.08
CA PHE A 111 9.06 -6.47 5.55
C PHE A 111 9.49 -5.95 6.93
N ARG A 112 9.44 -4.63 7.12
CA ARG A 112 9.87 -3.99 8.36
C ARG A 112 8.68 -3.42 9.10
N THR A 113 8.57 -3.76 10.37
CA THR A 113 7.55 -3.26 11.29
C THR A 113 8.24 -2.84 12.58
N THR A 114 7.78 -1.76 13.23
CA THR A 114 8.25 -1.45 14.58
C THR A 114 7.47 -2.27 15.60
N ASP A 115 8.05 -2.48 16.78
CA ASP A 115 7.38 -3.21 17.86
C ASP A 115 6.07 -2.53 18.27
N GLU A 116 6.00 -1.20 18.25
CA GLU A 116 4.79 -0.45 18.58
C GLU A 116 3.69 -0.67 17.53
N LEU A 117 4.04 -0.64 16.24
CA LEU A 117 3.08 -0.90 15.16
C LEU A 117 2.59 -2.35 15.21
N ARG A 118 3.47 -3.28 15.54
CA ARG A 118 3.12 -4.69 15.71
C ARG A 118 2.16 -4.88 16.88
N ALA A 119 2.47 -4.33 18.04
CA ALA A 119 1.62 -4.44 19.23
C ALA A 119 0.22 -3.86 18.97
N TRP A 120 0.16 -2.66 18.38
CA TRP A 120 -1.11 -2.04 17.98
C TRP A 120 -1.90 -2.93 17.01
N ALA A 121 -1.23 -3.55 16.03
CA ALA A 121 -1.90 -4.35 15.01
C ALA A 121 -2.51 -5.63 15.61
N LEU A 122 -1.79 -6.29 16.52
CA LEU A 122 -2.28 -7.49 17.21
C LEU A 122 -3.50 -7.15 18.09
N GLU A 123 -3.39 -6.10 18.91
CA GLU A 123 -4.51 -5.61 19.73
C GLU A 123 -5.74 -5.27 18.88
N ALA A 124 -5.54 -4.53 17.77
CA ALA A 124 -6.62 -4.16 16.86
C ALA A 124 -7.25 -5.39 16.15
N ALA A 125 -6.51 -6.48 15.99
CA ALA A 125 -6.97 -7.72 15.41
C ALA A 125 -7.59 -8.70 16.43
N GLY A 126 -7.49 -8.40 17.73
CA GLY A 126 -7.91 -9.29 18.80
C GLY A 126 -7.00 -10.51 18.99
N GLU A 127 -5.72 -10.38 18.65
CA GLU A 127 -4.63 -11.34 18.92
C GLU A 127 -3.65 -10.79 19.95
#